data_AF-A0A101GCI2-F1
#
_entry.id   AF-A0A101GCI2-F1
#
_cell.length_a   1.000
_cell.length_b   1.000
_cell.length_c   1.000
_cell.angle_alpha   90.00
_cell.angle_beta   90.00
_cell.angle_gamma   90.00
#
_symmetry.space_group_name_H-M   'P 1'
#
loop_
_entity.id
_entity.type
_entity.pdbx_description
1 polymer ?
#
loop_
_entity_poly.entity_id
_entity_poly.type
_entity_poly.pdbx_seq_one_letter_code
_entity_poly.pdbx_strand_id
1 'polypeptide(L)'
;MARYRGPRGKICRRLDYAAFESPKFSNPKKNYPPGEHGPTHRHRLSEYGIQMREKQRIKYTYGVLERQFRNYFKRADRQQGKTGDNLMKMLESRLDNVVYRLGFAPTRRAARQIVSHKHVLVNDSVFNEQLVVELYSK
;
A
#
# COMPACT_ATOMS: atom_id res chain seq x y z
N MET A 1 -11.93 8.82 -6.36
CA MET A 1 -10.77 7.91 -6.57
C MET A 1 -11.12 6.46 -6.27
N ALA A 2 -10.80 5.55 -7.19
CA ALA A 2 -10.99 4.11 -6.98
C ALA A 2 -9.97 3.57 -5.95
N ARG A 3 -10.45 2.71 -5.03
CA ARG A 3 -9.64 2.04 -4.00
C ARG A 3 -10.28 0.70 -3.63
N TYR A 4 -9.49 -0.21 -3.07
CA TYR A 4 -10.03 -1.46 -2.53
C TYR A 4 -10.93 -1.18 -1.31
N ARG A 5 -12.23 -1.50 -1.42
CA ARG A 5 -13.22 -1.35 -0.33
C ARG A 5 -13.66 -2.69 0.28
N GLY A 6 -13.18 -3.81 -0.26
CA GLY A 6 -13.61 -5.15 0.15
C GLY A 6 -13.03 -5.66 1.48
N PRO A 7 -13.29 -6.93 1.82
CA PRO A 7 -12.88 -7.55 3.07
C PRO A 7 -11.35 -7.65 3.23
N ARG A 8 -10.80 -6.82 4.12
CA ARG A 8 -9.35 -6.72 4.39
C ARG A 8 -8.73 -8.02 4.91
N GLY A 9 -9.40 -8.71 5.84
CA GLY A 9 -8.88 -9.94 6.42
C GLY A 9 -8.71 -11.08 5.40
N LYS A 10 -9.52 -11.11 4.34
CA LYS A 10 -9.34 -12.07 3.24
C LYS A 10 -8.03 -11.81 2.48
N ILE A 11 -7.68 -10.54 2.27
CA ILE A 11 -6.42 -10.16 1.61
C ILE A 11 -5.21 -10.52 2.47
N CYS A 12 -5.20 -10.17 3.76
CA CYS A 12 -4.09 -10.52 4.66
C CYS A 12 -3.84 -12.02 4.73
N ARG A 13 -4.90 -12.82 4.86
CA ARG A 13 -4.81 -14.29 4.88
C ARG A 13 -4.32 -14.89 3.56
N ARG A 14 -4.66 -14.27 2.42
CA ARG A 14 -4.20 -14.73 1.10
C ARG A 14 -2.72 -14.41 0.88
N LEU A 15 -2.27 -13.24 1.34
CA LEU A 15 -0.90 -12.77 1.17
C LEU A 15 0.06 -13.28 2.24
N ASP A 16 -0.48 -13.94 3.28
CA ASP A 16 0.25 -14.36 4.47
C ASP A 16 1.10 -13.20 5.02
N TYR A 17 0.44 -12.04 5.15
CA TYR A 17 1.07 -10.77 5.50
C TYR A 17 0.02 -9.78 6.02
N ALA A 18 0.34 -9.10 7.12
CA ALA A 18 -0.49 -8.06 7.72
C ALA A 18 -0.44 -6.76 6.91
N ALA A 19 -1.03 -6.77 5.70
CA ALA A 19 -1.05 -5.63 4.79
C ALA A 19 -1.80 -4.38 5.29
N PHE A 20 -2.49 -4.45 6.43
CA PHE A 20 -3.24 -3.33 7.00
C PHE A 20 -2.92 -3.16 8.47
N GLU A 21 -3.05 -1.92 8.97
CA GLU A 21 -2.46 -1.45 10.23
C GLU A 21 -3.24 -1.86 11.50
N SER A 22 -4.28 -2.69 11.37
CA SER A 22 -5.09 -3.10 12.53
C SER A 22 -4.54 -4.38 13.18
N PRO A 23 -4.48 -4.46 14.53
CA PRO A 23 -3.99 -5.65 15.24
C PRO A 23 -4.79 -6.92 14.91
N LYS A 24 -6.06 -6.75 14.49
CA LYS A 24 -6.93 -7.83 14.01
C LYS A 24 -6.35 -8.63 12.84
N PHE A 25 -5.43 -8.05 12.08
CA PHE A 25 -4.82 -8.69 10.91
C PHE A 25 -3.45 -9.31 11.20
N SER A 26 -2.80 -8.92 12.30
CA SER A 26 -1.51 -9.46 12.70
C SER A 26 -1.65 -10.87 13.28
N ASN A 27 -2.73 -11.14 14.02
CA ASN A 27 -3.03 -12.46 14.55
C ASN A 27 -4.42 -12.95 14.09
N PRO A 28 -4.56 -13.47 12.85
CA PRO A 28 -5.84 -13.91 12.35
C PRO A 28 -6.25 -15.25 13.00
N LYS A 29 -7.51 -15.35 13.47
CA LYS A 29 -8.09 -16.61 13.99
C LYS A 29 -7.98 -17.78 12.99
N LYS A 30 -7.91 -17.50 11.69
CA LYS A 30 -7.78 -18.49 10.61
C LYS A 30 -6.47 -18.25 9.87
N ASN A 31 -5.44 -19.07 10.16
CA ASN A 31 -4.10 -18.97 9.55
C ASN A 31 -3.95 -19.83 8.27
N TYR A 32 -4.90 -19.66 7.35
CA TYR A 32 -4.89 -20.34 6.05
C TYR A 32 -5.55 -19.43 5.01
N PRO A 33 -5.23 -19.59 3.71
CA PRO A 33 -5.83 -18.80 2.65
C PRO A 33 -7.37 -18.83 2.67
N PRO A 34 -8.05 -17.76 2.25
CA PRO A 34 -9.51 -17.76 2.17
C PRO A 34 -9.99 -18.67 1.02
N GLY A 35 -11.07 -19.41 1.25
CA GLY A 35 -11.68 -20.33 0.28
C GLY A 35 -11.94 -21.70 0.90
N GLU A 36 -12.75 -22.52 0.23
CA GLU A 36 -13.08 -23.88 0.66
C GLU A 36 -11.85 -24.78 0.70
N HIS A 37 -11.01 -24.72 -0.35
CA HIS A 37 -9.74 -25.46 -0.40
C HIS A 37 -8.61 -24.82 0.40
N GLY A 38 -8.83 -23.68 1.05
CA GLY A 38 -7.80 -22.95 1.79
C GLY A 38 -7.15 -23.73 2.94
N PRO A 39 -7.92 -24.45 3.79
CA PRO A 39 -7.36 -25.26 4.88
C PRO A 39 -6.50 -26.42 4.38
N THR A 40 -6.98 -27.11 3.35
CA THR A 40 -6.40 -28.39 2.90
C THR A 40 -5.30 -28.20 1.87
N HIS A 41 -5.34 -27.13 1.08
CA HIS A 41 -4.48 -26.96 -0.08
C HIS A 41 -3.45 -25.84 0.09
N ARG A 42 -2.25 -26.20 0.55
CA ARG A 42 -1.06 -25.32 0.50
C ARG A 42 -0.20 -25.67 -0.71
N HIS A 43 -0.36 -24.93 -1.80
CA HIS A 43 0.51 -25.07 -2.97
C HIS A 43 1.86 -24.38 -2.74
N ARG A 44 2.95 -25.04 -3.12
CA ARG A 44 4.25 -24.39 -3.29
C ARG A 44 4.14 -23.38 -4.44
N LEU A 45 4.53 -22.14 -4.17
CA LEU A 45 4.53 -21.11 -5.21
C LEU A 45 5.71 -21.29 -6.17
N SER A 46 5.47 -20.99 -7.44
CA SER A 46 6.53 -20.71 -8.41
C SER A 46 7.24 -19.40 -8.07
N GLU A 47 8.41 -19.17 -8.65
CA GLU A 47 9.15 -17.92 -8.50
C GLU A 47 8.31 -16.69 -8.91
N TYR A 48 7.61 -16.78 -10.05
CA TYR A 48 6.65 -15.77 -10.47
C TYR A 48 5.54 -15.54 -9.44
N GLY A 49 5.03 -16.61 -8.81
CA GLY A 49 4.03 -16.52 -7.76
C GLY A 49 4.55 -15.81 -6.50
N ILE A 50 5.83 -16.01 -6.17
CA ILE A 50 6.51 -15.31 -5.06
C ILE A 50 6.64 -13.82 -5.38
N GLN A 51 7.16 -13.47 -6.56
CA GLN A 51 7.30 -12.07 -7.01
C GLN A 51 5.95 -11.36 -7.09
N MET A 52 4.93 -12.04 -7.62
CA MET A 52 3.57 -11.51 -7.66
C MET A 52 3.04 -11.25 -6.26
N ARG A 53 3.23 -12.19 -5.33
CA ARG A 53 2.78 -12.02 -3.94
C ARG A 53 3.45 -10.82 -3.29
N GLU A 54 4.74 -10.63 -3.49
CA GLU A 54 5.48 -9.50 -2.93
C GLU A 54 5.00 -8.16 -3.51
N LYS A 55 4.80 -8.09 -4.83
CA LYS A 55 4.15 -6.92 -5.47
C LYS A 55 2.78 -6.63 -4.85
N GLN A 56 1.95 -7.66 -4.64
CA GLN A 56 0.63 -7.48 -4.03
C GLN A 56 0.74 -6.97 -2.58
N ARG A 57 1.69 -7.47 -1.77
CA ARG A 57 1.92 -7.00 -0.40
C ARG A 57 2.15 -5.50 -0.37
N ILE A 58 3.09 -5.01 -1.19
CA ILE A 58 3.39 -3.58 -1.29
C ILE A 58 2.15 -2.79 -1.77
N LYS A 59 1.51 -3.26 -2.85
CA LYS A 59 0.32 -2.60 -3.42
C LYS A 59 -0.79 -2.39 -2.39
N TYR A 60 -1.13 -3.43 -1.62
CA TYR A 60 -2.20 -3.36 -0.61
C TYR A 60 -1.80 -2.53 0.60
N THR A 61 -0.53 -2.58 1.02
CA THR A 61 -0.01 -1.79 2.14
C THR A 61 -0.18 -0.30 1.88
N TYR A 62 0.26 0.19 0.71
CA TYR A 62 0.11 1.61 0.35
C TYR A 62 -1.25 1.96 -0.27
N GLY A 63 -2.14 0.97 -0.43
CA GLY A 63 -3.49 1.18 -0.96
C GLY A 63 -3.54 1.74 -2.38
N VAL A 64 -2.56 1.40 -3.21
CA VAL A 64 -2.44 1.89 -4.61
C VAL A 64 -3.08 0.92 -5.61
N LEU A 65 -3.54 1.42 -6.75
CA LEU A 65 -4.04 0.59 -7.84
C LEU A 65 -2.90 0.02 -8.69
N GLU A 66 -3.15 -1.08 -9.39
CA GLU A 66 -2.14 -1.74 -10.24
C GLU A 66 -1.55 -0.80 -11.29
N ARG A 67 -2.40 0.00 -11.95
CA ARG A 67 -1.97 1.00 -12.94
C ARG A 67 -1.06 2.06 -12.32
N GLN A 68 -1.40 2.53 -11.12
CA GLN A 68 -0.61 3.53 -10.40
C GLN A 68 0.73 2.95 -9.95
N PHE A 69 0.71 1.73 -9.41
CA PHE A 69 1.92 1.02 -9.01
C PHE A 69 2.88 0.80 -10.18
N ARG A 70 2.36 0.38 -11.34
CA ARG A 70 3.16 0.25 -12.58
C ARG A 70 3.77 1.58 -13.00
N ASN A 71 3.04 2.68 -12.85
CA ASN A 71 3.57 4.01 -13.18
C ASN A 71 4.67 4.44 -12.20
N TYR A 72 4.53 4.17 -10.90
CA TYR A 72 5.59 4.41 -9.92
C TYR A 72 6.83 3.59 -10.23
N PHE A 73 6.67 2.31 -10.54
CA PHE A 73 7.79 1.45 -10.94
C PHE A 73 8.53 2.01 -12.16
N LYS A 74 7.80 2.39 -13.23
CA LYS A 74 8.40 3.01 -14.42
C LYS A 74 9.14 4.31 -14.12
N ARG A 75 8.70 5.08 -13.12
CA ARG A 75 9.39 6.31 -12.70
C ARG A 75 10.64 5.99 -11.89
N ALA A 76 10.53 5.07 -10.94
CA ALA A 76 11.64 4.59 -10.11
C ALA A 76 12.77 3.97 -10.94
N ASP A 77 12.43 3.26 -12.03
CA ASP A 77 13.36 2.62 -12.96
C ASP A 77 14.16 3.62 -13.81
N ARG A 78 13.61 4.82 -14.01
CA ARG A 78 14.30 5.92 -14.71
C ARG A 78 15.19 6.75 -13.80
N GLN A 79 15.02 6.62 -12.48
CA GLN A 79 15.85 7.33 -11.51
C GLN A 79 17.17 6.57 -11.31
N GLN A 80 18.27 7.30 -11.12
CA GLN A 80 19.57 6.70 -10.84
C GLN A 80 19.54 5.95 -9.50
N GLY A 81 20.28 4.83 -9.43
CA GLY A 81 20.39 4.00 -8.23
C GLY A 81 19.57 2.71 -8.31
N LYS A 82 19.33 2.08 -7.15
CA LYS A 82 18.58 0.81 -7.07
C LYS A 82 17.09 1.08 -7.24
N THR A 83 16.47 0.49 -8.26
CA THR A 83 15.04 0.66 -8.59
C THR A 83 14.11 0.35 -7.42
N GLY A 84 14.43 -0.67 -6.61
CA GLY A 84 13.65 -1.04 -5.44
C GLY A 84 13.62 0.06 -4.38
N ASP A 85 14.76 0.66 -4.07
CA ASP A 85 14.88 1.73 -3.09
C ASP A 85 14.14 2.98 -3.57
N ASN A 86 14.28 3.32 -4.85
CA ASN A 86 13.58 4.45 -5.46
C ASN A 86 12.06 4.24 -5.42
N LEU A 87 11.57 3.04 -5.73
CA LEU A 87 10.15 2.71 -5.64
C LEU A 87 9.63 2.88 -4.20
N MET A 88 10.37 2.40 -3.20
CA MET A 88 9.97 2.50 -1.80
C MET A 88 9.96 3.97 -1.33
N LYS A 89 10.97 4.76 -1.71
CA LYS A 89 11.00 6.21 -1.46
C LYS A 89 9.77 6.91 -2.03
N MET A 90 9.42 6.62 -3.29
CA MET A 90 8.23 7.21 -3.95
C MET A 90 6.92 6.80 -3.28
N LEU A 91 6.82 5.59 -2.73
CA LEU A 91 5.64 5.14 -2.01
C LEU A 91 5.55 5.73 -0.60
N GLU A 92 6.68 5.88 0.09
CA GLU A 92 6.73 6.47 1.43
C GLU A 92 6.49 7.98 1.40
N SER A 93 6.93 8.69 0.35
CA SER A 93 6.73 10.14 0.20
C SER A 93 5.31 10.53 -0.18
N ARG A 94 4.38 9.59 -0.36
CA ARG A 94 2.98 9.92 -0.66
C ARG A 94 2.34 10.69 0.49
N LEU A 95 1.60 11.76 0.19
CA LEU A 95 0.97 12.60 1.22
C LEU A 95 0.08 11.81 2.20
N ASP A 96 -0.75 10.88 1.70
CA ASP A 96 -1.57 10.02 2.55
C ASP A 96 -0.74 9.11 3.46
N ASN A 97 0.45 8.70 3.02
CA ASN A 97 1.36 7.90 3.83
C ASN A 97 2.10 8.76 4.86
N VAL A 98 2.54 9.97 4.50
CA VAL A 98 3.16 10.93 5.43
C VAL A 98 2.19 11.29 6.56
N VAL A 99 0.94 11.62 6.26
CA VAL A 99 -0.09 11.92 7.27
C VAL A 99 -0.32 10.74 8.22
N TYR A 100 -0.30 9.51 7.70
CA TYR A 100 -0.35 8.31 8.52
C TYR A 100 0.90 8.15 9.41
N ARG A 101 2.10 8.34 8.85
CA ARG A 101 3.38 8.21 9.58
C ARG A 101 3.52 9.24 10.70
N LEU A 102 2.96 10.44 10.52
CA LEU A 102 2.92 11.51 11.53
C LEU A 102 1.89 11.24 12.65
N GLY A 103 1.09 10.18 12.56
CA GLY A 103 0.12 9.81 13.60
C GLY A 103 -1.21 10.55 13.53
N PHE A 104 -1.44 11.42 12.53
CA PHE A 104 -2.71 12.13 12.37
C PHE A 104 -3.88 11.22 11.98
N ALA A 105 -3.61 9.98 11.57
CA ALA A 105 -4.63 9.00 11.28
C ALA A 105 -4.19 7.59 11.72
N PRO A 106 -5.11 6.78 12.28
CA PRO A 106 -4.77 5.43 12.76
C PRO A 106 -4.51 4.42 11.64
N THR A 107 -4.92 4.72 10.40
CA THR A 107 -4.70 3.84 9.24
C THR A 107 -4.42 4.67 8.00
N ARG A 108 -3.67 4.13 7.03
CA ARG A 108 -3.43 4.79 5.73
C ARG A 108 -4.73 5.10 4.98
N ARG A 109 -5.76 4.26 5.16
CA ARG A 109 -7.09 4.47 4.56
C ARG A 109 -7.81 5.68 5.15
N ALA A 110 -7.68 5.90 6.46
CA ALA A 110 -8.21 7.08 7.14
C ALA A 110 -7.42 8.33 6.74
N ALA A 111 -6.08 8.26 6.72
CA ALA A 111 -5.22 9.34 6.24
C ALA A 111 -5.62 9.79 4.83
N ARG A 112 -5.82 8.83 3.93
CA ARG A 112 -6.27 9.12 2.56
C ARG A 112 -7.65 9.81 2.51
N GLN A 113 -8.55 9.47 3.42
CA GLN A 113 -9.87 10.12 3.48
C GLN A 113 -9.72 11.58 3.93
N ILE A 114 -8.93 11.82 4.98
CA ILE A 114 -8.61 13.16 5.50
C ILE A 114 -8.00 14.03 4.38
N VAL A 115 -6.98 13.51 3.69
CA VAL A 115 -6.34 14.21 2.57
C VAL A 115 -7.32 14.46 1.43
N SER A 116 -8.11 13.46 1.02
CA SER A 116 -9.10 13.60 -0.05
C SER A 116 -10.24 14.56 0.29
N HIS A 117 -10.48 14.84 1.57
CA HIS A 117 -11.50 15.76 2.05
C HIS A 117 -10.95 17.17 2.31
N LYS A 118 -9.68 17.46 1.92
CA LYS A 118 -9.04 18.77 2.04
C LYS A 118 -8.80 19.24 3.48
N HIS A 119 -8.67 18.31 4.43
CA HIS A 119 -8.37 18.66 5.83
C HIS A 119 -6.87 18.90 6.08
N VAL A 120 -6.03 18.84 5.04
CA VAL A 120 -4.58 18.97 5.14
C VAL A 120 -4.11 20.01 4.13
N LEU A 121 -3.30 20.94 4.61
CA LEU A 121 -2.60 21.93 3.81
C LEU A 121 -1.12 21.53 3.72
N VAL A 122 -0.53 21.66 2.52
CA VAL A 122 0.92 21.49 2.32
C VAL A 122 1.43 22.81 1.77
N ASN A 123 2.34 23.46 2.51
CA ASN A 123 2.88 24.78 2.15
C ASN A 123 1.75 25.78 1.80
N ASP A 124 0.77 25.91 2.70
CA ASP A 124 -0.39 26.80 2.60
C ASP A 124 -1.36 26.54 1.43
N SER A 125 -1.18 25.44 0.69
CA SER A 125 -2.03 25.06 -0.44
C SER A 125 -2.76 23.73 -0.21
N VAL A 126 -4.01 23.66 -0.68
CA VAL A 126 -4.83 22.43 -0.62
C VAL A 126 -4.49 21.53 -1.81
N PHE A 127 -4.02 20.30 -1.53
CA PHE A 127 -3.76 19.30 -2.56
C PHE A 127 -4.73 18.13 -2.48
N ASN A 128 -5.35 17.77 -3.62
CA ASN A 128 -6.33 16.66 -3.70
C ASN A 128 -5.77 15.38 -4.31
N GLU A 129 -4.63 15.45 -5.00
CA GLU A 129 -4.08 14.30 -5.70
C GLU A 129 -3.07 13.54 -4.84
N GLN A 130 -2.86 12.26 -5.15
CA GLN A 130 -1.83 11.43 -4.53
C GLN A 130 -0.46 11.95 -4.97
N LEU A 131 -0.06 13.09 -4.43
CA LEU A 131 1.26 13.65 -4.62
C LEU A 131 2.25 12.71 -3.97
N VAL A 132 3.20 12.27 -4.79
CA VAL A 132 4.55 12.00 -4.30
C VAL A 132 5.01 13.36 -3.81
N VAL A 133 5.26 13.50 -2.51
CA VAL A 133 5.94 14.67 -1.94
C VAL A 133 7.40 14.56 -2.40
N GLU A 134 7.63 14.69 -3.69
CA GLU A 134 8.94 15.01 -4.24
C GLU A 134 9.14 16.48 -3.94
N LEU A 135 9.85 16.72 -2.84
CA LEU A 135 10.78 17.82 -2.64
C LEU A 135 10.38 19.13 -3.36
N TYR A 136 9.42 19.84 -2.78
CA TYR A 136 9.50 21.30 -2.76
C TYR A 136 10.57 21.75 -1.75
N SER A 137 11.74 21.12 -1.76
CA SER A 137 12.95 21.86 -1.45
C SER A 137 13.33 22.53 -2.76
N LYS A 138 12.89 23.78 -2.90
CA LYS A 138 13.76 24.74 -3.57
C LYS A 138 15.09 24.81 -2.82
#